data_AF-A0A2X2IAI2-F1
#
_entry.id   AF-A0A2X2IAI2-F1
#
_cell.length_a   1.000
_cell.length_b   1.000
_cell.length_c   1.000
_cell.angle_alpha   90.00
_cell.angle_beta   90.00
_cell.angle_gamma   90.00
#
_symmetry.space_group_name_H-M   'P 1'
#
loop_
_entity.id
_entity.type
_entity.pdbx_description
1 polymer ?
#
loop_
_entity_poly.entity_id
_entity_poly.type
_entity_poly.pdbx_seq_one_letter_code
_entity_poly.pdbx_strand_id
1 'polypeptide(L)'
;MTPLVKDIIMSSTRMPALFLGHGSPMNVLEDNLYTRSWQTLGMTLPRPQAIVVVSAHWFTRGTGVTAMETPPTIHDFGGFPQALYDTHYPAPGSPALAQRLVELLAPIPVTLDKEAWGFDHGS
;
A
#
# COMPACT_ATOMS: atom_id res chain seq x y z
N MET A 1 6.67 -44.94 18.56
CA MET A 1 6.73 -43.47 18.76
C MET A 1 6.71 -42.82 17.40
N THR A 2 5.52 -42.49 16.92
CA THR A 2 5.30 -41.81 15.64
C THR A 2 5.34 -40.30 15.92
N PRO A 3 6.10 -39.48 15.17
CA PRO A 3 6.00 -38.04 15.35
C PRO A 3 4.60 -37.61 14.92
N LEU A 4 3.86 -37.04 15.87
CA LEU A 4 2.59 -36.38 15.64
C LEU A 4 2.79 -35.27 14.60
N VAL A 5 2.02 -35.41 13.52
CA VAL A 5 1.52 -34.40 12.59
C VAL A 5 1.41 -33.02 13.25
N LYS A 6 2.52 -32.29 13.34
CA LYS A 6 2.56 -30.86 13.69
C LYS A 6 2.45 -29.97 12.46
N ASP A 7 2.39 -30.58 11.28
CA ASP A 7 2.02 -29.92 10.03
C ASP A 7 0.49 -29.84 9.94
N ILE A 8 -0.12 -29.25 10.97
CA ILE A 8 -1.47 -28.70 10.87
C ILE A 8 -1.33 -27.57 9.85
N ILE A 9 -1.70 -27.90 8.62
CA ILE A 9 -2.03 -27.03 7.50
C ILE A 9 -2.31 -25.61 8.04
N MET A 10 -1.32 -24.72 7.97
CA MET A 10 -1.59 -23.29 7.98
C MET A 10 -2.39 -23.07 6.69
N SER A 11 -3.72 -23.12 6.79
CA SER A 11 -4.58 -22.64 5.73
C SER A 11 -4.28 -21.16 5.62
N SER A 12 -3.30 -20.83 4.77
CA SER A 12 -3.03 -19.47 4.32
C SER A 12 -4.33 -18.99 3.69
N THR A 13 -5.10 -18.23 4.47
CA THR A 13 -6.30 -17.60 3.96
C THR A 13 -5.80 -16.64 2.89
N ARG A 14 -6.12 -16.93 1.63
CA ARG A 14 -5.71 -16.09 0.51
C ARG A 14 -6.22 -14.66 0.77
N MET A 15 -5.29 -13.71 0.82
CA MET A 15 -5.65 -12.31 1.03
C MET A 15 -6.49 -11.79 -0.15
N PRO A 16 -7.50 -10.95 0.11
CA PRO A 16 -8.26 -10.30 -0.94
C PRO A 16 -7.44 -9.21 -1.63
N ALA A 17 -7.82 -8.90 -2.87
CA ALA A 17 -7.37 -7.70 -3.57
C ALA A 17 -8.50 -6.68 -3.60
N LEU A 18 -8.15 -5.40 -3.46
CA LEU A 18 -9.10 -4.28 -3.43
C LEU A 18 -8.82 -3.32 -4.56
N PHE A 19 -9.88 -2.73 -5.12
CA PHE A 19 -9.82 -1.57 -5.98
C PHE A 19 -10.67 -0.47 -5.35
N LEU A 20 -10.04 0.65 -5.00
CA LEU A 20 -10.67 1.75 -4.26
C LEU A 20 -10.58 3.04 -5.09
N GLY A 21 -11.70 3.72 -5.27
CA GLY A 21 -11.69 5.09 -5.77
C GLY A 21 -11.33 6.05 -4.64
N HIS A 22 -10.13 6.63 -4.65
CA HIS A 22 -9.65 7.52 -3.58
C HIS A 22 -10.36 8.89 -3.55
N GLY A 23 -10.76 9.40 -4.72
CA GLY A 23 -11.56 10.63 -4.83
C GLY A 23 -10.79 11.90 -4.43
N SER A 24 -11.50 12.85 -3.82
CA SER A 24 -10.92 14.13 -3.39
C SER A 24 -9.93 13.93 -2.23
N PRO A 25 -8.78 14.64 -2.20
CA PRO A 25 -7.89 14.69 -1.05
C PRO A 25 -8.61 15.04 0.27
N MET A 26 -9.73 15.77 0.21
CA MET A 26 -10.54 16.11 1.39
C MET A 26 -11.06 14.89 2.15
N ASN A 27 -11.14 13.71 1.53
CA ASN A 27 -11.50 12.47 2.21
C ASN A 27 -10.60 12.16 3.43
N VAL A 28 -9.38 12.69 3.47
CA VAL A 28 -8.50 12.57 4.65
C VAL A 28 -9.06 13.30 5.88
N LEU A 29 -9.82 14.39 5.68
CA LEU A 29 -10.38 15.22 6.76
C LEU A 29 -11.88 15.00 6.98
N GLU A 30 -12.56 14.34 6.04
CA GLU A 30 -14.01 14.23 6.03
C GLU A 30 -14.52 12.90 6.60
N ASP A 31 -15.63 12.97 7.34
CA ASP A 31 -16.44 11.81 7.67
C ASP A 31 -17.60 11.69 6.67
N ASN A 32 -17.48 10.75 5.73
CA ASN A 32 -18.47 10.49 4.70
C ASN A 32 -18.65 8.99 4.44
N LEU A 33 -19.52 8.65 3.48
CA LEU A 33 -19.83 7.26 3.15
C LEU A 33 -18.58 6.45 2.74
N TYR A 34 -17.68 7.07 1.98
CA TYR A 34 -16.47 6.40 1.46
C TYR A 34 -15.48 6.13 2.59
N THR A 35 -15.20 7.13 3.43
CA THR A 35 -14.23 7.01 4.52
C THR A 35 -14.68 6.00 5.58
N ARG A 36 -15.98 5.98 5.91
CA ARG A 36 -16.58 4.91 6.75
C ARG A 36 -16.50 3.52 6.12
N SER A 37 -16.67 3.42 4.80
CA SER A 37 -16.57 2.14 4.09
C SER A 37 -15.13 1.60 4.12
N TRP A 38 -14.13 2.46 3.89
CA TRP A 38 -12.72 2.08 3.97
C TRP A 38 -12.33 1.66 5.39
N GLN A 39 -12.79 2.37 6.41
CA GLN A 39 -12.56 2.00 7.80
C GLN A 39 -13.17 0.63 8.12
N THR A 40 -14.40 0.38 7.64
CA THR A 40 -15.06 -0.92 7.81
C THR A 40 -14.26 -2.03 7.15
N LEU A 41 -13.73 -1.82 5.94
CA LEU A 41 -12.82 -2.78 5.29
C LEU A 41 -11.57 -3.04 6.15
N GLY A 42 -10.92 -1.98 6.65
CA GLY A 42 -9.75 -2.10 7.52
C GLY A 42 -10.00 -2.88 8.82
N MET A 43 -11.24 -2.84 9.35
CA MET A 43 -11.63 -3.57 10.56
C MET A 43 -12.05 -5.02 10.29
N THR A 44 -12.53 -5.33 9.08
CA THR A 44 -13.18 -6.62 8.76
C THR A 44 -12.31 -7.57 7.96
N LEU A 45 -11.34 -7.06 7.21
CA LEU A 45 -10.44 -7.89 6.42
C LEU A 45 -9.40 -8.58 7.31
N PRO A 46 -8.90 -9.77 6.89
CA PRO A 46 -7.78 -10.39 7.59
C PRO A 46 -6.57 -9.45 7.58
N ARG A 47 -5.82 -9.39 8.69
CA ARG A 47 -4.67 -8.50 8.83
C ARG A 47 -3.54 -8.93 7.88
N PRO A 48 -3.14 -8.10 6.90
CA PRO A 48 -2.03 -8.43 6.02
C PRO A 48 -0.68 -8.33 6.77
N GLN A 49 0.31 -9.07 6.30
CA GLN A 49 1.71 -8.88 6.71
C GLN A 49 2.32 -7.63 6.07
N ALA A 50 1.88 -7.31 4.84
CA ALA A 50 2.23 -6.13 4.08
C ALA A 50 1.20 -5.92 2.95
N ILE A 51 1.14 -4.71 2.39
CA ILE A 51 0.23 -4.36 1.30
C ILE A 51 1.08 -3.89 0.11
N VAL A 52 0.72 -4.33 -1.10
CA VAL A 52 1.21 -3.75 -2.34
C VAL A 52 0.15 -2.76 -2.81
N VAL A 53 0.50 -1.47 -2.82
CA VAL A 53 -0.39 -0.40 -3.28
C VAL A 53 -0.04 -0.06 -4.72
N VAL A 54 -1.05 0.03 -5.58
CA VAL A 54 -0.92 0.48 -6.96
C VAL A 54 -1.75 1.75 -7.09
N SER A 55 -1.10 2.91 -7.13
CA SER A 55 -1.77 4.19 -7.23
C SER A 55 -1.92 4.64 -8.68
N ALA A 56 -3.05 5.28 -9.00
CA ALA A 56 -3.27 5.93 -10.29
C ALA A 56 -2.33 7.13 -10.52
N HIS A 57 -1.77 7.68 -9.44
CA HIS A 57 -0.91 8.86 -9.46
C HIS A 57 0.54 8.53 -9.80
N TRP A 58 0.95 7.28 -9.60
CA TRP A 58 2.29 6.83 -9.97
C TRP A 58 2.33 6.18 -11.36
N PHE A 59 2.12 7.01 -12.38
CA PHE A 59 2.12 6.57 -13.77
C PHE A 59 3.48 6.82 -14.45
N THR A 60 4.28 5.77 -14.57
CA THR A 60 5.66 5.84 -15.07
C THR A 60 5.86 5.16 -16.42
N ARG A 61 6.89 5.56 -17.16
CA ARG A 61 7.39 4.77 -18.30
C ARG A 61 8.17 3.57 -17.76
N GLY A 62 7.61 2.37 -17.88
CA GLY A 62 8.15 1.14 -17.31
C GLY A 62 7.60 0.89 -15.90
N THR A 63 8.00 -0.23 -15.29
CA THR A 63 7.52 -0.65 -13.97
C THR A 63 8.46 -0.21 -12.86
N GLY A 64 7.93 0.53 -11.89
CA GLY A 64 8.62 0.93 -10.67
C GLY A 64 8.06 0.23 -9.44
N VAL A 65 8.91 0.03 -8.42
CA VAL A 65 8.51 -0.42 -7.08
C VAL A 65 9.27 0.43 -6.04
N THR A 66 8.56 1.05 -5.11
CA THR A 66 9.20 1.79 -4.01
C THR A 66 9.82 0.80 -3.02
N ALA A 67 11.00 1.12 -2.52
CA ALA A 67 11.84 0.21 -1.73
C ALA A 67 12.47 0.88 -0.49
N MET A 68 11.93 2.03 -0.10
CA MET A 68 12.36 2.78 1.09
C MET A 68 11.91 2.05 2.37
N GLU A 69 12.72 2.10 3.42
CA GLU A 69 12.30 1.64 4.76
C GLU A 69 11.30 2.61 5.40
N THR A 70 11.46 3.90 5.11
CA THR A 70 10.62 4.99 5.61
C THR A 70 10.20 5.89 4.45
N PRO A 71 9.22 5.47 3.61
CA PRO A 71 8.73 6.29 2.51
C PRO A 71 8.10 7.58 3.05
N PRO A 72 8.35 8.74 2.40
CA PRO A 72 7.66 9.98 2.77
C PRO A 72 6.19 9.93 2.34
N THR A 73 5.34 10.72 3.00
CA THR A 73 4.05 11.12 2.42
C THR A 73 4.31 12.28 1.46
N ILE A 74 3.73 12.23 0.27
CA ILE A 74 3.81 13.32 -0.71
C ILE A 74 2.42 13.92 -0.92
N HIS A 75 2.37 15.25 -1.04
CA HIS A 75 1.16 15.98 -1.37
C HIS A 75 1.19 16.36 -2.84
N ASP A 76 0.70 15.46 -3.68
CA ASP A 76 0.68 15.58 -5.14
C ASP A 76 -0.55 16.34 -5.68
N PHE A 77 -1.13 17.19 -4.83
CA PHE A 77 -2.31 18.01 -5.10
C PHE A 77 -2.09 19.48 -4.70
N GLY A 78 -2.88 20.38 -5.30
CA GLY A 78 -2.80 21.83 -5.10
C GLY A 78 -4.14 22.48 -4.80
N GLY A 79 -4.12 23.61 -4.08
CA GLY A 79 -5.32 24.44 -3.86
C GLY A 79 -6.21 24.00 -2.70
N PHE A 80 -5.70 23.15 -1.80
CA PHE A 80 -6.43 22.60 -0.66
C PHE A 80 -6.07 23.30 0.66
N PRO A 81 -6.87 23.13 1.74
CA PRO A 81 -6.56 23.70 3.05
C PRO A 81 -5.24 23.18 3.65
N GLN A 82 -4.58 24.02 4.46
CA GLN A 82 -3.31 23.67 5.13
C GLN A 82 -3.37 22.36 5.93
N ALA A 83 -4.51 22.06 6.57
CA ALA A 83 -4.70 20.84 7.33
C ALA A 83 -4.46 19.54 6.52
N LEU A 84 -4.64 19.57 5.20
CA LEU A 84 -4.28 18.42 4.34
C LEU A 84 -2.76 18.27 4.20
N TYR A 85 -2.04 19.36 4.01
CA TYR A 85 -0.58 19.36 3.92
C TYR A 85 0.09 19.02 5.26
N ASP A 86 -0.60 19.24 6.38
CA ASP A 86 -0.12 18.84 7.71
C ASP A 86 -0.34 17.35 8.00
N THR A 87 -1.13 16.65 7.17
CA THR A 87 -1.39 15.23 7.35
C THR A 87 -0.27 14.38 6.76
N HIS A 88 0.21 13.41 7.55
CA HIS A 88 1.28 12.49 7.20
C HIS A 88 0.86 11.05 7.48
N TYR A 89 1.27 10.14 6.60
CA TYR A 89 1.07 8.70 6.70
C TYR A 89 2.44 7.99 6.79
N PRO A 90 3.04 7.88 7.98
CA PRO A 90 4.38 7.33 8.19
C PRO A 90 4.37 5.80 8.26
N ALA A 91 3.72 5.14 7.30
CA ALA A 91 3.74 3.68 7.24
C ALA A 91 5.17 3.18 6.94
N PRO A 92 5.66 2.14 7.65
CA PRO A 92 6.95 1.55 7.34
C PRO A 92 6.89 0.89 5.96
N GLY A 93 7.92 1.11 5.15
CA GLY A 93 8.09 0.38 3.91
C GLY A 93 8.60 -1.04 4.16
N SER A 94 8.61 -1.85 3.10
CA SER A 94 9.08 -3.24 3.16
C SER A 94 10.08 -3.53 2.04
N PRO A 95 11.38 -3.23 2.24
CA PRO A 95 12.40 -3.53 1.23
C PRO A 95 12.46 -5.01 0.84
N ALA A 96 12.19 -5.91 1.80
CA ALA A 96 12.12 -7.34 1.54
C ALA A 96 10.97 -7.71 0.58
N LEU A 97 9.78 -7.12 0.75
CA LEU A 97 8.67 -7.31 -0.18
C LEU A 97 8.96 -6.65 -1.54
N ALA A 98 9.56 -5.46 -1.55
CA ALA A 98 9.95 -4.79 -2.79
C ALA A 98 10.90 -5.66 -3.62
N GLN A 99 11.91 -6.25 -2.99
CA GLN A 99 12.82 -7.20 -3.65
C GLN A 99 12.08 -8.44 -4.14
N ARG A 100 11.15 -8.98 -3.34
CA ARG A 100 10.33 -10.13 -3.74
C ARG A 100 9.45 -9.84 -4.96
N LEU A 101 8.94 -8.61 -5.09
CA LEU A 101 8.17 -8.20 -6.27
C LEU A 101 9.03 -8.17 -7.53
N VAL A 102 10.27 -7.67 -7.45
CA VAL A 102 11.21 -7.68 -8.59
C VAL A 102 11.44 -9.10 -9.09
N GLU A 103 11.69 -10.04 -8.18
CA GLU A 103 11.88 -11.45 -8.52
C GLU A 103 10.63 -12.06 -9.17
N LEU A 104 9.46 -11.75 -8.61
CA LEU A 104 8.18 -12.30 -9.09
C LEU A 104 7.81 -11.77 -10.48
N LEU A 105 8.17 -10.51 -10.77
CA LEU A 105 7.86 -9.84 -12.03
C LEU A 105 8.84 -10.19 -13.16
N ALA A 106 9.94 -10.90 -12.87
CA ALA A 106 10.89 -11.31 -13.90
C ALA A 106 10.21 -12.09 -15.05
N PRO A 107 10.58 -11.84 -16.32
CA PRO A 107 11.72 -11.04 -16.77
C PRO A 107 11.42 -9.55 -17.01
N ILE A 108 10.28 -9.02 -16.53
CA ILE A 108 9.95 -7.60 -16.70
C ILE A 108 11.02 -6.76 -15.97
N PRO A 109 11.65 -5.78 -16.63
CA PRO A 109 12.55 -4.86 -15.97
C PRO A 109 11.79 -4.01 -14.95
N VAL A 110 12.15 -4.13 -13.67
CA VAL A 110 11.58 -3.34 -12.57
C VAL A 110 12.64 -2.41 -12.00
N THR A 111 12.31 -1.13 -11.90
CA THR A 111 13.15 -0.15 -11.22
C THR A 111 12.77 -0.12 -9.73
N LEU A 112 13.75 -0.39 -8.86
CA LEU A 112 13.57 -0.17 -7.42
C LEU A 112 13.86 1.29 -7.10
N ASP A 113 12.81 2.03 -6.77
CA ASP A 113 12.92 3.42 -6.34
C ASP A 113 13.17 3.47 -4.83
N LYS A 114 14.33 4.02 -4.44
CA LYS A 114 14.75 4.12 -3.04
C LYS A 114 14.69 5.54 -2.51
N GLU A 115 14.24 6.50 -3.31
CA GLU A 115 14.44 7.91 -2.99
C GLU A 115 13.30 8.82 -3.44
N ALA A 116 12.67 8.57 -4.60
CA ALA A 116 11.90 9.60 -5.29
C ALA A 116 10.40 9.58 -4.97
N TRP A 117 9.72 8.44 -5.09
CA TRP A 117 8.27 8.35 -4.89
C TRP A 117 7.89 7.97 -3.45
N GLY A 118 6.97 8.75 -2.87
CA GLY A 118 6.36 8.48 -1.58
C GLY A 118 4.91 8.04 -1.69
N PHE A 119 4.19 8.01 -0.57
CA PHE A 119 2.74 7.75 -0.57
C PHE A 119 2.01 9.01 -1.04
N ASP A 120 1.48 8.96 -2.27
CA ASP A 120 0.59 9.97 -2.83
C ASP A 120 -0.80 9.92 -2.21
N HIS A 121 -1.64 10.92 -2.47
CA HIS A 121 -2.96 11.02 -1.82
C HIS A 121 -3.94 9.91 -2.20
N GLY A 122 -3.66 9.18 -3.30
CA GLY A 122 -4.46 8.03 -3.71
C GLY A 122 -4.09 6.74 -2.96
N SER A 123 -2.96 6.73 -2.25
CA SER A 123 -2.41 5.59 -1.51
C SER A 123 -2.79 5.62 -0.03
#